data_AF-A0A1I4I4S8-F1
#
_entry.id   AF-A0A1I4I4S8-F1
#
_cell.length_a   1.000
_cell.length_b   1.000
_cell.length_c   1.000
_cell.angle_alpha   90.00
_cell.angle_beta   90.00
_cell.angle_gamma   90.00
#
_symmetry.space_group_name_H-M   'P 1'
#
loop_
_entity.id
_entity.type
_entity.pdbx_description
1 polymer ?
#
loop_
_entity_poly.entity_id
_entity_poly.type
_entity_poly.pdbx_seq_one_letter_code
_entity_poly.pdbx_strand_id
1 'polypeptide(L)'
;MAVKKPSKVERPLLHCATCLALCIELHGTDKAVTDLCKKLVKLLPRTDRRYIFDIMNAKSPLKYAKDFLDMLNKSGIIEQMQQTPTQPASLETAESSSALSRC
;
A
#
# COMPACT_ATOMS: atom_id res chain seq x y z
N MET A 1 -32.07 17.00 0.18
CA MET A 1 -30.73 17.03 -0.44
C MET A 1 -30.01 15.74 -0.09
N ALA A 2 -29.95 14.77 -1.01
CA ALA A 2 -29.30 13.49 -0.76
C ALA A 2 -27.85 13.57 -1.26
N VAL A 3 -26.91 13.83 -0.35
CA VAL A 3 -25.48 13.64 -0.64
C VAL A 3 -25.03 12.36 0.06
N LYS A 4 -24.60 11.43 -0.79
CA LYS A 4 -24.28 10.01 -0.58
C LYS A 4 -23.46 9.70 0.69
N LYS A 5 -23.87 8.62 1.37
CA LYS A 5 -23.15 7.94 2.46
C LYS A 5 -21.66 7.70 2.08
N PRO A 6 -20.71 7.81 3.03
CA PRO A 6 -19.29 7.61 2.76
C PRO A 6 -19.01 6.11 2.53
N SER A 7 -18.55 5.72 1.34
CA SER A 7 -18.35 4.31 1.00
C SER A 7 -16.87 3.94 0.86
N LYS A 8 -16.22 3.74 2.02
CA LYS A 8 -15.36 2.58 2.35
C LYS A 8 -14.71 1.82 1.16
N VAL A 9 -13.66 2.37 0.55
CA VAL A 9 -12.45 1.63 0.12
C VAL A 9 -11.34 2.68 0.16
N GLU A 10 -10.59 2.77 1.26
CA GLU A 10 -9.65 3.88 1.43
C GLU A 10 -8.40 3.78 0.53
N ARG A 11 -8.16 2.68 -0.19
CA ARG A 11 -7.06 2.59 -1.18
C ARG A 11 -7.38 1.61 -2.32
N PRO A 12 -8.34 1.91 -3.23
CA PRO A 12 -8.66 1.01 -4.34
C PRO A 12 -7.45 0.77 -5.25
N LEU A 13 -6.60 1.79 -5.43
CA LEU A 13 -5.39 1.71 -6.22
C LEU A 13 -4.37 0.73 -5.64
N LEU A 14 -4.21 0.68 -4.31
CA LEU A 14 -3.25 -0.22 -3.66
C LEU A 14 -3.65 -1.68 -3.87
N HIS A 15 -4.92 -2.03 -3.64
CA HIS A 15 -5.40 -3.39 -3.91
C HIS A 15 -5.21 -3.80 -5.38
N CYS A 16 -5.43 -2.86 -6.30
CA CYS A 16 -5.22 -3.10 -7.73
C CYS A 16 -3.74 -3.30 -8.06
N ALA A 17 -2.86 -2.52 -7.46
CA ALA A 17 -1.41 -2.69 -7.56
C ALA A 17 -0.97 -4.05 -7.00
N THR A 18 -1.50 -4.48 -5.85
CA THR A 18 -1.22 -5.81 -5.29
C THR A 18 -1.69 -6.92 -6.23
N CYS A 19 -2.90 -6.84 -6.78
CA CYS A 19 -3.39 -7.82 -7.75
C CYS A 19 -2.52 -7.85 -9.02
N LEU A 20 -2.09 -6.69 -9.52
CA LEU A 20 -1.18 -6.60 -10.67
C LEU A 20 0.16 -7.24 -10.37
N ALA A 21 0.75 -6.97 -9.20
CA ALA A 21 2.01 -7.57 -8.77
C ALA A 21 1.90 -9.10 -8.73
N LEU A 22 0.85 -9.63 -8.11
CA LEU A 22 0.60 -11.08 -8.05
C LEU A 22 0.41 -11.70 -9.45
N CYS A 23 -0.29 -11.00 -10.35
CA CYS A 23 -0.49 -11.49 -11.72
C CYS A 23 0.81 -11.54 -12.51
N ILE A 24 1.67 -10.53 -12.33
CA ILE A 24 3.00 -10.48 -12.95
C ILE A 24 3.88 -11.63 -12.45
N GLU A 25 3.89 -11.87 -11.14
CA GLU A 25 4.68 -12.95 -10.53
C GLU A 25 4.18 -14.35 -10.93
N LEU A 26 2.86 -14.56 -10.97
CA LEU A 26 2.30 -15.88 -11.27
C LEU A 26 2.27 -16.22 -12.77
N HIS A 27 1.89 -15.24 -13.61
CA HIS A 27 1.65 -15.49 -15.02
C HIS A 27 2.76 -14.95 -15.92
N GLY A 28 3.37 -13.80 -15.58
CA GLY A 28 4.47 -13.22 -16.35
C GLY A 28 4.17 -12.95 -17.83
N THR A 29 2.90 -12.82 -18.23
CA THR A 29 2.50 -12.65 -19.65
C THR A 29 1.63 -11.41 -19.84
N ASP A 30 1.79 -10.74 -20.99
CA ASP A 30 1.01 -9.54 -21.33
C ASP A 30 -0.50 -9.82 -21.35
N LYS A 31 -0.91 -10.99 -21.88
CA LYS A 31 -2.33 -11.38 -21.96
C LYS A 31 -2.98 -11.45 -20.59
N ALA A 32 -2.32 -12.07 -19.61
CA ALA A 32 -2.84 -12.20 -18.25
C ALA A 32 -3.00 -10.83 -17.58
N VAL A 33 -2.02 -9.94 -17.76
CA VAL A 33 -2.06 -8.57 -17.25
C VAL A 33 -3.24 -7.80 -17.86
N THR A 34 -3.41 -7.84 -19.19
CA THR A 34 -4.51 -7.18 -19.88
C THR A 34 -5.88 -7.69 -19.41
N ASP A 35 -6.05 -9.01 -19.26
CA ASP A 35 -7.31 -9.58 -18.81
C ASP A 35 -7.63 -9.24 -17.34
N LEU A 36 -6.60 -9.14 -16.49
CA LEU A 36 -6.76 -8.63 -15.14
C LEU A 36 -7.13 -7.14 -15.14
N CYS A 37 -6.45 -6.30 -15.93
CA CYS A 37 -6.75 -4.86 -16.05
C CYS A 37 -8.22 -4.61 -16.43
N LYS A 38 -8.79 -5.39 -17.36
CA LYS A 38 -10.22 -5.30 -17.73
C LYS A 38 -11.16 -5.57 -16.56
N LYS A 39 -10.78 -6.45 -15.64
CA LYS A 39 -11.56 -6.74 -14.43
C LYS A 39 -11.39 -5.62 -13.41
N LEU A 40 -10.15 -5.17 -13.19
CA LEU A 40 -9.83 -4.11 -12.23
C LEU A 40 -10.49 -2.79 -12.61
N VAL A 41 -10.50 -2.38 -13.89
CA VAL A 41 -11.04 -1.07 -14.32
C VAL A 41 -12.51 -0.85 -13.91
N LYS A 42 -13.28 -1.94 -13.74
CA LYS A 42 -14.68 -1.89 -13.28
C LYS A 42 -14.79 -1.60 -11.78
N LEU A 43 -13.78 -1.97 -11.01
CA LEU A 43 -13.70 -1.81 -9.55
C LEU A 43 -13.09 -0.46 -9.13
N LEU A 44 -12.29 0.18 -9.99
CA LEU A 44 -11.69 1.48 -9.66
C LEU A 44 -12.67 2.67 -9.82
N PRO A 45 -12.53 3.70 -8.97
CA PRO A 45 -13.18 4.99 -9.16
C PRO A 45 -12.69 5.65 -10.46
N ARG A 46 -13.51 6.53 -11.06
CA ARG A 46 -13.21 7.14 -12.36
C ARG A 46 -11.83 7.80 -12.44
N THR A 47 -11.38 8.41 -11.34
CA THR A 47 -10.09 9.11 -11.23
C THR A 47 -8.90 8.19 -11.53
N ASP A 48 -8.95 6.95 -11.05
CA ASP A 48 -7.80 6.04 -11.09
C ASP A 48 -7.82 5.10 -12.32
N ARG A 49 -8.93 5.07 -13.05
CA ARG A 49 -9.06 4.22 -14.25
C ARG A 49 -8.03 4.52 -15.31
N ARG A 50 -7.57 5.78 -15.39
CA ARG A 50 -6.56 6.22 -16.36
C ARG A 50 -5.30 5.36 -16.28
N TYR A 51 -4.76 5.13 -15.08
CA TYR A 51 -3.57 4.31 -14.88
C TYR A 51 -3.74 2.88 -15.43
N ILE A 52 -4.90 2.28 -15.21
CA ILE A 52 -5.20 0.91 -15.69
C ILE A 52 -5.40 0.88 -17.21
N PHE A 53 -6.01 1.92 -17.78
CA PHE A 53 -6.15 2.04 -19.24
C PHE A 53 -4.80 2.22 -19.93
N ASP A 54 -3.90 2.99 -19.33
CA ASP A 54 -2.56 3.21 -19.87
C ASP A 54 -1.75 1.90 -19.88
N ILE A 55 -1.82 1.09 -18.82
CA ILE A 55 -1.24 -0.26 -18.78
C ILE A 55 -1.85 -1.16 -19.88
N MET A 56 -3.18 -1.15 -20.00
CA MET A 56 -3.90 -2.04 -20.92
C MET A 56 -3.62 -1.73 -22.41
N ASN A 57 -3.41 -0.45 -22.74
CA ASN A 57 -3.17 0.02 -24.10
C ASN A 57 -1.68 0.14 -24.45
N ALA A 58 -0.77 -0.15 -23.50
CA ALA A 58 0.65 -0.13 -23.75
C ALA A 58 1.06 -1.22 -24.76
N LYS A 59 2.09 -0.95 -25.57
CA LYS A 59 2.68 -1.93 -26.50
C LYS A 59 3.21 -3.18 -25.79
N SER A 60 3.60 -3.04 -24.53
CA SER A 60 4.06 -4.14 -23.67
C SER A 60 3.46 -3.97 -22.26
N PRO A 61 2.21 -4.44 -22.05
CA PRO A 61 1.48 -4.29 -20.79
C PRO A 61 2.24 -4.79 -19.57
N LEU A 62 2.96 -5.92 -19.70
CA LEU A 62 3.73 -6.52 -18.62
C LEU A 62 4.86 -5.60 -18.16
N LYS A 63 5.62 -5.06 -19.11
CA LYS A 63 6.73 -4.15 -18.81
C LYS A 63 6.20 -2.87 -18.18
N TYR A 64 5.17 -2.28 -18.78
CA TYR A 64 4.57 -1.05 -18.26
C TYR A 64 3.97 -1.25 -16.85
N ALA A 65 3.36 -2.40 -16.59
CA ALA A 65 2.84 -2.72 -15.26
C ALA A 65 3.95 -2.86 -14.22
N LYS A 66 5.11 -3.44 -14.57
CA LYS A 66 6.29 -3.48 -13.69
C LYS A 66 6.82 -2.08 -13.39
N ASP A 67 6.97 -1.25 -14.41
CA ASP A 67 7.43 0.14 -14.28
C ASP A 67 6.46 0.96 -13.39
N PHE A 68 5.16 0.74 -13.56
CA PHE A 68 4.12 1.34 -12.73
C PHE A 68 4.22 0.92 -11.25
N LEU A 69 4.44 -0.36 -10.97
CA LEU A 69 4.62 -0.86 -9.60
C LEU A 69 5.89 -0.30 -8.95
N ASP A 70 6.98 -0.19 -9.71
CA ASP A 70 8.23 0.41 -9.23
C ASP A 70 8.04 1.91 -8.91
N MET A 71 7.30 2.65 -9.75
CA MET A 71 6.90 4.03 -9.47
C MET A 71 6.06 4.16 -8.20
N LEU A 72 5.10 3.24 -7.97
CA LEU A 72 4.29 3.23 -6.76
C LEU A 72 5.13 2.92 -5.51
N ASN A 73 6.11 2.03 -5.62
CA ASN A 73 7.02 1.71 -4.52
C ASN A 73 7.89 2.93 -4.15
N LYS A 74 8.47 3.59 -5.16
CA LYS A 74 9.30 4.79 -5.00
C LYS A 74 8.55 6.00 -4.45
N SER A 75 7.23 6.08 -4.69
CA SER A 75 6.41 7.18 -4.18
C SER A 75 6.02 7.03 -2.70
N GLY A 76 6.51 5.99 -2.01
CA GLY A 76 6.41 5.90 -0.54
C GLY A 76 5.01 5.58 -0.01
N ILE A 77 4.05 5.20 -0.87
CA ILE A 77 2.69 4.81 -0.47
C ILE A 77 2.71 3.59 0.49
N ILE A 78 3.81 2.82 0.48
CA ILE A 78 4.05 1.64 1.31
C ILE A 78 4.63 1.98 2.71
N GLU A 79 5.19 3.17 2.94
CA GLU A 79 5.94 3.49 4.18
C GLU A 79 5.12 4.01 5.38
N GLN A 80 3.78 4.01 5.34
CA GLN A 80 2.95 4.57 6.42
C GLN A 80 2.59 3.58 7.57
N MET A 81 3.39 2.54 7.84
CA MET A 81 3.10 1.59 8.94
C MET A 81 4.27 1.25 9.89
N GLN A 82 5.41 1.94 9.84
CA GLN A 82 6.48 1.76 10.83
C GLN A 82 6.50 2.84 11.93
N GLN A 83 5.33 3.20 12.47
CA GLN A 83 5.25 3.88 13.77
C GLN A 83 4.37 3.05 14.71
N THR A 84 4.94 1.98 15.27
CA THR A 84 4.49 1.54 16.59
C THR A 84 4.95 2.59 17.60
N PRO A 85 4.04 3.23 18.36
CA PRO A 85 4.45 4.02 19.50
C PRO A 85 5.00 3.06 20.55
N THR A 86 6.32 3.04 20.70
CA THR A 86 6.96 2.44 21.89
C THR A 86 6.64 3.36 23.06
N GLN A 87 5.50 3.12 23.72
CA GLN A 87 5.26 3.65 25.06
C GLN A 87 6.14 2.91 26.08
N PRO A 88 6.60 3.61 27.12
CA PRO A 88 7.74 3.19 27.95
C PRO A 88 7.39 2.01 28.85
N ALA A 89 8.16 0.93 28.73
CA ALA A 89 8.12 -0.16 29.69
C ALA A 89 8.70 0.34 31.02
N SER A 90 7.86 0.29 32.05
CA SER A 90 8.19 0.45 33.46
C SER A 90 9.40 -0.41 33.83
N LEU A 91 10.42 0.22 34.42
CA LEU A 91 11.39 -0.45 35.28
C LEU A 91 11.36 0.28 36.61
N GLU A 92 10.49 -0.20 37.50
CA GLU A 92 10.78 -0.15 38.93
C GLU A 92 12.05 -0.99 39.14
N THR A 93 13.13 -0.32 39.52
CA THR A 93 14.23 -0.98 40.21
C THR A 93 14.45 -0.22 41.50
N ALA A 94 13.96 -0.82 42.59
CA ALA A 94 14.50 -0.57 43.91
C ALA A 94 16.00 -0.86 43.89
N GLU A 95 16.81 -0.01 44.50
CA GLU A 95 17.73 -0.44 45.57
C GLU A 95 18.41 0.76 46.26
N SER A 96 18.41 0.64 47.57
CA SER A 96 18.91 1.52 48.62
C SER A 96 20.42 1.76 48.53
N SER A 97 20.88 2.97 48.87
CA SER A 97 22.03 3.20 49.77
C SER A 97 22.47 4.66 49.73
N SER A 98 22.19 5.41 50.79
CA SER A 98 23.25 6.10 51.54
C SER A 98 22.64 6.72 52.78
N ALA A 99 22.91 6.06 53.90
CA ALA A 99 22.87 6.66 55.21
C ALA A 99 23.84 7.86 55.21
N LEU A 100 23.30 9.07 55.36
CA LEU A 100 24.03 10.18 55.97
C LEU A 100 23.37 10.42 57.32
N SER A 101 23.86 9.62 58.28
CA SER A 101 23.68 9.87 59.69
C SER A 101 24.62 11.00 60.11
N ARG A 102 24.08 11.84 60.99
CA ARG A 102 24.67 12.98 61.67
C ARG A 102 26.09 12.72 62.19
N CYS A 103 26.98 13.69 61.96
CA CYS A 103 27.95 14.22 62.92
C CYS A 103 28.06 15.72 62.66
#